data_AF-A0A072VQX0-F1
#
_entry.id   AF-A0A072VQX0-F1
#
_cell.length_a   1.000
_cell.length_b   1.000
_cell.length_c   1.000
_cell.angle_alpha   90.00
_cell.angle_beta   90.00
_cell.angle_gamma   90.00
#
_symmetry.space_group_name_H-M   'P 1'
#
loop_
_entity.id
_entity.type
_entity.pdbx_description
1 polymer ?
#
loop_
_entity_poly.entity_id
_entity_poly.type
_entity_poly.pdbx_seq_one_letter_code
_entity_poly.pdbx_strand_id
1 'polypeptide(L)'
;MAFSISFSLANIFVHLLAFFCAFRGEENRIWALEIPNVDETICVYDTDDSTIYGFGAFFCLLINQVFLNLITRCFCCGKGLISGRANTCAIISYILSW
;
A
#
# COMPACT_ATOMS: atom_id res chain seq x y z
N MET A 1 -22.12 5.99 15.36
CA MET A 1 -22.00 6.52 13.98
C MET A 1 -20.69 7.30 13.79
N ALA A 2 -20.32 8.24 14.68
CA ALA A 2 -19.06 8.99 14.59
C ALA A 2 -17.79 8.11 14.58
N PHE A 3 -17.75 7.06 15.40
CA PHE A 3 -16.62 6.11 15.46
C PHE A 3 -16.33 5.43 14.11
N SER A 4 -17.36 5.16 13.30
CA SER A 4 -17.22 4.53 11.99
C SER A 4 -16.64 5.48 10.94
N ILE A 5 -16.98 6.77 11.02
CA ILE A 5 -16.54 7.77 10.05
C ILE A 5 -15.06 8.11 10.28
N SER A 6 -14.68 8.35 11.55
CA SER A 6 -13.29 8.63 11.91
C SER A 6 -12.35 7.48 11.52
N PHE A 7 -12.82 6.23 11.69
CA PHE A 7 -12.08 5.04 11.29
C PHE A 7 -11.86 4.98 9.77
N SER A 8 -12.92 5.16 8.98
CA SER A 8 -12.80 5.14 7.51
C SER A 8 -11.89 6.25 6.99
N LEU A 9 -11.95 7.44 7.59
CA LEU A 9 -11.07 8.56 7.21
C LEU A 9 -9.59 8.26 7.48
N ALA A 10 -9.26 7.65 8.63
CA ALA A 10 -7.90 7.24 8.94
C ALA A 10 -7.38 6.20 7.92
N ASN A 11 -8.23 5.25 7.54
CA ASN A 11 -7.90 4.21 6.57
C ASN A 11 -7.62 4.78 5.17
N ILE A 12 -8.47 5.70 4.72
CA ILE A 12 -8.29 6.43 3.46
C ILE A 12 -6.99 7.22 3.48
N PHE A 13 -6.70 7.90 4.59
CA PHE A 13 -5.46 8.67 4.73
C PHE A 13 -4.20 7.80 4.60
N VAL A 14 -4.17 6.62 5.23
CA VAL A 14 -3.04 5.69 5.11
C VAL A 14 -2.90 5.15 3.68
N HIS A 15 -4.02 4.91 2.97
CA HIS A 15 -3.97 4.53 1.56
C HIS A 15 -3.42 5.64 0.66
N LEU A 16 -3.80 6.90 0.90
CA LEU A 16 -3.24 8.04 0.17
C LEU A 16 -1.73 8.14 0.41
N LEU A 17 -1.26 7.94 1.65
CA LEU A 17 0.17 7.94 1.96
C LEU A 17 0.91 6.83 1.20
N ALA A 18 0.36 5.62 1.15
CA ALA A 18 0.94 4.52 0.39
C ALA A 18 1.03 4.86 -1.11
N PHE A 19 0.00 5.48 -1.68
CA PHE A 19 0.01 5.95 -3.06
C PHE A 19 1.09 7.01 -3.31
N PHE A 20 1.24 7.99 -2.41
CA PHE A 20 2.30 8.99 -2.50
C PHE A 20 3.70 8.38 -2.41
N CYS A 21 3.91 7.40 -1.52
CA CYS A 21 5.17 6.66 -1.46
C CYS A 21 5.45 5.94 -2.79
N ALA A 22 4.47 5.26 -3.36
CA ALA A 22 4.63 4.61 -4.66
C ALA A 22 4.96 5.61 -5.79
N PHE A 23 4.28 6.75 -5.82
CA PHE A 23 4.54 7.82 -6.80
C PHE A 23 5.95 8.39 -6.67
N ARG A 24 6.42 8.65 -5.45
CA ARG A 24 7.80 9.10 -5.18
C ARG A 24 8.85 8.09 -5.62
N GLY A 25 8.57 6.80 -5.48
CA GLY A 25 9.46 5.75 -5.98
C GLY A 25 9.65 5.76 -7.50
N GLU A 26 8.64 6.20 -8.25
CA GLU A 26 8.68 6.30 -9.72
C GLU A 26 9.13 7.68 -10.23
N GLU A 27 9.02 8.74 -9.42
CA GLU A 27 9.41 10.11 -9.78
C GLU A 27 10.87 10.20 -10.28
N ASN A 28 11.75 9.35 -9.76
CA ASN A 28 13.18 9.30 -10.14
C ASN A 28 13.39 9.04 -11.65
N ARG A 29 12.40 8.47 -12.36
CA ARG A 29 12.48 8.26 -13.82
C ARG A 29 12.33 9.55 -14.65
N ILE A 30 11.68 10.58 -14.11
CA ILE A 30 11.40 11.83 -14.85
C ILE A 30 12.63 12.76 -14.81
N TRP A 31 13.46 12.66 -13.78
CA TRP A 31 14.60 13.54 -13.55
C TRP A 31 15.95 12.96 -13.97
N ALA A 32 15.95 11.88 -14.75
CA ALA A 32 17.18 11.28 -15.26
C ALA A 32 17.91 12.25 -16.19
N LEU A 33 19.18 12.52 -15.90
CA LEU A 33 20.03 13.29 -16.81
C LEU A 33 20.58 12.32 -17.87
N GLU A 34 20.18 12.55 -19.11
CA GLU A 34 20.67 11.79 -20.25
C GLU A 34 22.04 12.35 -20.67
N ILE A 35 23.10 11.62 -20.36
CA ILE A 35 24.47 12.03 -20.70
C ILE A 35 24.91 11.25 -21.95
N PRO A 36 25.21 11.91 -23.08
CA PRO A 36 25.72 11.24 -24.26
C PRO A 36 27.13 10.71 -23.96
N ASN A 37 27.27 9.39 -23.94
CA ASN A 37 28.57 8.72 -23.87
C ASN A 37 28.91 8.12 -25.24
N VAL A 38 30.20 7.88 -25.49
CA VAL A 38 30.74 7.57 -26.83
C VAL A 38 30.21 6.24 -27.40
N ASP A 39 29.84 5.30 -26.53
CA ASP A 39 29.35 3.97 -26.93
C ASP A 39 27.84 3.77 -26.69
N GLU A 40 27.27 4.32 -25.60
CA GLU A 40 25.84 4.15 -25.24
C GLU A 40 25.33 5.32 -24.39
N THR A 41 24.08 5.75 -24.55
CA THR A 41 23.51 6.81 -23.70
C THR A 41 23.21 6.27 -22.30
N ILE A 42 23.88 6.81 -21.28
CA ILE A 42 23.70 6.39 -19.89
C ILE A 42 22.78 7.40 -19.19
N CYS A 43 21.69 6.91 -18.61
CA CYS A 43 20.84 7.69 -17.72
C CYS A 43 21.45 7.73 -16.32
N VAL A 44 21.84 8.91 -15.86
CA VAL A 44 22.34 9.10 -14.49
C VAL A 44 21.18 9.54 -13.61
N TYR A 45 20.92 8.75 -12.56
CA TYR A 45 19.93 9.03 -11.53
C TYR A 45 20.63 9.67 -10.32
N ASP A 46 20.01 10.70 -9.74
CA ASP A 46 20.61 11.47 -8.64
C ASP A 46 20.59 10.67 -7.32
N THR A 47 19.51 9.92 -7.07
CA THR A 47 19.33 9.10 -5.86
C THR A 47 18.37 7.92 -6.11
N ASP A 48 18.80 6.69 -5.82
CA ASP A 48 17.98 5.48 -5.91
C ASP A 48 17.21 5.21 -4.60
N ASP A 49 16.31 6.12 -4.23
CA ASP A 49 15.48 5.98 -3.02
C ASP A 49 14.21 5.11 -3.22
N SER A 50 14.06 4.53 -4.42
CA SER A 50 12.90 3.71 -4.83
C SER A 50 12.64 2.54 -3.88
N THR A 51 13.69 1.96 -3.29
CA THR A 51 13.58 0.86 -2.32
C THR A 51 12.93 1.33 -1.02
N ILE A 52 13.33 2.49 -0.49
CA ILE A 52 12.81 3.03 0.77
C ILE A 52 11.34 3.41 0.61
N TYR A 53 11.00 4.08 -0.49
CA TYR A 53 9.62 4.43 -0.81
C TYR A 53 8.75 3.20 -1.08
N GLY A 54 9.30 2.16 -1.73
CA GLY A 54 8.63 0.87 -1.91
C GLY A 54 8.32 0.17 -0.58
N PHE A 55 9.29 0.09 0.33
CA PHE A 55 9.06 -0.44 1.68
C PHE A 55 8.03 0.40 2.44
N GLY A 56 8.11 1.74 2.35
CA GLY A 56 7.14 2.64 2.97
C GLY A 56 5.71 2.37 2.51
N ALA A 57 5.49 2.22 1.20
CA ALA A 57 4.19 1.88 0.63
C ALA A 57 3.70 0.51 1.13
N PHE A 58 4.57 -0.51 1.11
CA PHE A 58 4.25 -1.85 1.59
C PHE A 58 3.80 -1.86 3.06
N PHE A 59 4.55 -1.20 3.94
CA PHE A 59 4.21 -1.14 5.36
C PHE A 59 2.93 -0.34 5.63
N CYS A 60 2.69 0.76 4.91
CA CYS A 60 1.44 1.50 5.03
C CYS A 60 0.22 0.62 4.70
N LEU A 61 0.28 -0.15 3.61
CA LEU A 61 -0.78 -1.08 3.23
C LEU A 61 -0.95 -2.21 4.25
N LEU A 62 0.17 -2.79 4.73
CA LEU A 62 0.13 -3.85 5.74
C LEU A 62 -0.52 -3.39 7.04
N ILE A 63 -0.17 -2.19 7.52
CA ILE A 63 -0.77 -1.58 8.72
C ILE A 63 -2.27 -1.42 8.51
N ASN A 64 -2.69 -0.90 7.36
CA ASN A 64 -4.10 -0.71 7.08
C ASN A 64 -4.89 -2.02 7.11
N GLN A 65 -4.29 -3.06 6.53
CA GLN A 65 -4.85 -4.39 6.45
C GLN A 65 -4.99 -5.03 7.84
N VAL A 66 -3.95 -4.93 8.68
CA VAL A 66 -3.99 -5.40 10.08
C VAL A 66 -5.04 -4.63 10.88
N PHE A 67 -5.12 -3.31 10.70
CA PHE A 67 -6.03 -2.44 11.44
C PHE A 67 -7.50 -2.72 11.10
N LEU A 68 -7.81 -2.95 9.82
CA LEU A 68 -9.12 -3.39 9.35
C LEU A 68 -9.52 -4.75 9.93
N ASN A 69 -8.62 -5.73 9.86
CA ASN A 69 -8.87 -7.07 10.40
C ASN A 69 -9.12 -7.03 11.92
N LEU A 70 -8.37 -6.21 12.66
CA LEU A 70 -8.51 -6.09 14.11
C LEU A 70 -9.87 -5.50 14.50
N ILE A 71 -10.30 -4.44 13.82
CA ILE A 71 -11.54 -3.73 14.14
C ILE A 71 -12.77 -4.49 13.67
N THR A 72 -12.73 -5.04 12.46
CA THR A 72 -13.83 -5.85 11.92
C THR A 72 -13.91 -7.23 12.58
N ARG A 73 -12.83 -7.66 13.27
CA ARG A 73 -12.64 -9.01 13.82
C ARG A 73 -12.73 -10.12 12.78
N CYS A 74 -12.68 -9.77 11.50
CA CYS A 74 -12.48 -10.71 10.42
C CYS A 74 -11.05 -11.25 10.55
N PHE A 75 -10.90 -12.58 10.64
CA PHE A 75 -9.64 -13.36 10.61
C PHE A 75 -8.93 -13.82 11.89
N CYS A 76 -8.85 -13.11 13.03
CA CYS A 76 -8.04 -13.61 14.16
C CYS A 76 -8.52 -13.36 15.60
N CYS A 77 -9.46 -12.45 15.87
CA CYS A 77 -9.82 -12.07 17.26
C CYS A 77 -11.32 -12.06 17.57
N GLY A 78 -12.17 -12.58 16.68
CA GLY A 78 -13.62 -12.72 16.89
C GLY A 78 -14.04 -14.16 17.16
N LYS A 79 -15.27 -14.37 17.67
CA LYS A 79 -15.91 -15.70 17.67
C LYS A 79 -15.75 -16.27 16.27
N GLY A 80 -14.98 -17.36 16.16
CA GLY A 80 -14.63 -18.01 14.89
C GLY A 80 -15.85 -18.06 13.99
N LEU A 81 -15.67 -17.57 12.77
CA LEU A 81 -16.71 -17.33 11.77
C LEU A 81 -17.78 -18.43 11.81
N ILE A 82 -19.02 -18.05 12.11
CA ILE A 82 -20.18 -18.88 11.77
C ILE A 82 -20.07 -19.15 10.27
N SER A 83 -19.91 -20.41 9.88
CA SER A 83 -19.63 -20.82 8.50
C SER A 83 -20.72 -20.31 7.56
N GLY A 84 -20.38 -19.44 6.60
CA GLY A 84 -21.34 -18.89 5.65
C GLY A 84 -20.70 -18.29 4.41
N ARG A 85 -21.44 -18.26 3.30
CA ARG A 85 -20.96 -17.84 1.95
C ARG A 85 -20.36 -16.42 1.89
N ALA A 86 -20.79 -15.52 2.78
CA ALA A 86 -20.26 -14.16 2.89
C ALA A 86 -18.80 -14.09 3.38
N ASN A 87 -18.36 -15.08 4.18
CA ASN A 87 -16.98 -15.19 4.64
C ASN A 87 -16.05 -15.44 3.45
N THR A 88 -16.34 -16.43 2.61
CA THR A 88 -15.46 -16.81 1.50
C THR A 88 -15.24 -15.64 0.53
N CYS A 89 -16.29 -14.86 0.23
CA CYS A 89 -16.14 -13.63 -0.55
C CYS A 89 -15.24 -12.60 0.15
N ALA A 90 -15.36 -12.41 1.47
CA ALA A 90 -14.51 -11.49 2.22
C ALA A 90 -13.03 -11.94 2.20
N ILE A 91 -12.75 -13.24 2.32
CA ILE A 91 -11.39 -13.78 2.21
C ILE A 91 -10.81 -13.58 0.81
N ILE A 92 -11.61 -13.88 -0.22
CA ILE A 92 -11.18 -13.72 -1.60
C ILE A 92 -10.93 -12.24 -1.90
N SER A 93 -11.83 -11.34 -1.53
CA SER A 93 -11.63 -9.89 -1.68
C SER A 93 -10.42 -9.38 -0.90
N TYR A 94 -10.12 -9.96 0.27
CA TYR A 94 -8.92 -9.64 1.06
C TYR A 94 -7.62 -10.07 0.38
N ILE A 95 -7.60 -11.25 -0.25
CA ILE A 95 -6.42 -11.75 -0.98
C ILE A 95 -6.24 -10.98 -2.29
N LEU A 96 -7.34 -10.62 -2.96
CA LEU A 96 -7.35 -9.90 -4.24
C LEU A 96 -7.21 -8.38 -4.10
N SER A 97 -7.21 -7.82 -2.89
CA SER A 97 -7.03 -6.37 -2.69
C SER A 97 -5.57 -5.93 -2.78
N TRP A 98 -4.67 -6.81 -3.21
CA TRP A 98 -3.26 -6.53 -3.43
C TRP A 98 -2.95 -6.36 -4.92
#